data_AF-A0A937WFF8-F1
#
_entry.id   AF-A0A937WFF8-F1
#
_cell.length_a   1.000
_cell.length_b   1.000
_cell.length_c   1.000
_cell.angle_alpha   90.00
_cell.angle_beta   90.00
_cell.angle_gamma   90.00
#
_symmetry.space_group_name_H-M   'P 1'
#
loop_
_entity.id
_entity.type
_entity.pdbx_description
1 polymer ?
#
loop_
_entity_poly.entity_id
_entity_poly.type
_entity_poly.pdbx_seq_one_letter_code
_entity_poly.pdbx_strand_id
1 'polypeptide(L)'
;MKEFMKRTATKVKATAQEVGKVWGNPKYKYLIIAALFSFLVLVLLVGVFSSIKPKPVDFFYQKWRAVVENSELLVLEKLTSEYDKLWDKQAKVEYEEELKKGLEILGKEVKVEPATLEPQNLEEDDIENVYTIRNIQVTVNEQTGGQRKYNCSLTLKPEGLTKSLKIVRYQQEEREREVEGNSKLTEKVVTQSRSASIDTELRIRQALGAWLEAWEQKDLERYMERYADYAEISRVTVVDGKENNRVKLTKEQLRERTKALFSIYEEIKVDIEEQSLKIDETQLYAEANVEFLQEFTGAGDQGRRRYQDYGLKQLKFINDPTGGWKIYYENWTVYPRVLVNQ
;
A
#
# COMPACT_ATOMS: atom_id res chain seq x y z
N MET A 1 -34.48 28.86 -46.27
CA MET A 1 -34.25 29.20 -44.84
C MET A 1 -35.54 29.47 -44.05
N LYS A 2 -36.44 30.38 -44.49
CA LYS A 2 -37.75 30.62 -43.82
C LYS A 2 -38.65 29.37 -43.71
N GLU A 3 -38.73 28.57 -44.78
CA GLU A 3 -39.45 27.27 -44.80
C GLU A 3 -38.88 26.25 -43.79
N PHE A 4 -37.56 26.17 -43.67
CA PHE A 4 -36.88 25.28 -42.73
C PHE A 4 -37.19 25.66 -41.27
N MET A 5 -37.09 26.96 -40.96
CA MET A 5 -37.43 27.52 -39.65
C MET A 5 -38.91 27.31 -39.29
N LYS A 6 -39.81 27.38 -40.28
CA LYS A 6 -41.23 27.11 -40.07
C LYS A 6 -41.49 25.63 -39.76
N ARG A 7 -40.83 24.72 -40.48
CA ARG A 7 -40.95 23.26 -40.23
C ARG A 7 -40.35 22.84 -38.89
N THR A 8 -39.23 23.41 -38.46
CA THR A 8 -38.66 23.16 -37.13
C THR A 8 -39.54 23.72 -36.02
N ALA A 9 -40.10 24.94 -36.18
CA ALA A 9 -41.02 25.52 -35.20
C ALA A 9 -42.31 24.69 -35.01
N THR A 10 -42.87 24.14 -36.09
CA THR A 10 -44.06 23.27 -36.00
C THR A 10 -43.74 21.95 -35.31
N LYS A 11 -42.58 21.34 -35.59
CA LYS A 11 -42.13 20.12 -34.90
C LYS A 11 -41.91 20.36 -33.41
N VAL A 12 -41.24 21.45 -33.04
CA VAL A 12 -41.00 21.81 -31.63
C VAL A 12 -42.32 22.05 -30.88
N LYS A 13 -43.30 22.71 -31.49
CA LYS A 13 -44.63 22.89 -30.89
C LYS A 13 -45.37 21.57 -30.68
N ALA A 14 -45.33 20.66 -31.65
CA ALA A 14 -45.95 19.35 -31.52
C ALA A 14 -45.30 18.52 -30.40
N THR A 15 -43.97 18.51 -30.33
CA THR A 15 -43.22 17.82 -29.26
C THR A 15 -43.50 18.43 -27.88
N ALA A 16 -43.56 19.77 -27.76
CA ALA A 16 -43.87 20.44 -26.49
C ALA A 16 -45.30 20.13 -26.01
N GLN A 17 -46.25 19.99 -26.94
CA GLN A 17 -47.64 19.68 -26.60
C GLN A 17 -47.83 18.22 -26.16
N GLU A 18 -47.07 17.28 -26.73
CA GLU A 18 -47.04 15.89 -26.24
C GLU A 18 -46.35 15.77 -24.88
N VAL A 19 -45.23 16.46 -24.66
CA VAL A 19 -44.55 16.51 -23.35
C VAL A 19 -45.47 17.09 -22.27
N GLY A 20 -46.26 18.12 -22.60
CA GLY A 20 -47.26 18.70 -21.69
C GLY A 20 -48.38 17.73 -21.29
N LYS A 21 -48.83 16.84 -22.19
CA LYS A 21 -49.83 15.81 -21.88
C LYS A 21 -49.27 14.73 -20.94
N VAL A 22 -48.01 14.34 -21.11
CA VAL A 22 -47.33 13.41 -20.21
C VAL A 22 -47.14 14.03 -18.82
N TRP A 23 -46.82 15.33 -18.75
CA TRP A 23 -46.70 16.08 -17.50
C TRP A 23 -48.04 16.27 -16.76
N GLY A 24 -49.17 16.34 -17.46
CA GLY A 24 -50.49 16.47 -16.83
C GLY A 24 -50.95 15.23 -16.06
N ASN A 25 -50.40 14.05 -16.39
CA ASN A 25 -50.83 12.80 -15.79
C ASN A 25 -49.97 12.45 -14.54
N PRO A 26 -50.58 12.34 -13.34
CA PRO A 26 -49.86 12.15 -12.09
C PRO A 26 -49.03 10.86 -12.05
N LYS A 27 -49.37 9.83 -12.84
CA LYS A 27 -48.59 8.58 -12.92
C LYS A 27 -47.22 8.77 -13.59
N TYR A 28 -47.13 9.66 -14.59
CA TYR A 28 -45.88 9.88 -15.33
C TYR A 28 -45.02 11.00 -14.72
N LYS A 29 -45.60 11.88 -13.90
CA LYS A 29 -44.83 12.89 -13.13
C LYS A 29 -43.72 12.25 -12.29
N TYR A 30 -44.05 11.19 -11.54
CA TYR A 30 -43.06 10.50 -10.71
C TYR A 30 -42.01 9.75 -11.54
N LEU A 31 -42.40 9.18 -12.70
CA LEU A 31 -41.45 8.52 -13.61
C LEU A 31 -40.46 9.52 -14.22
N ILE A 32 -40.92 10.70 -14.62
CA ILE A 32 -40.06 11.76 -15.16
C ILE A 32 -39.13 12.30 -14.07
N ILE A 33 -39.63 12.55 -12.86
CA ILE A 33 -38.81 12.98 -11.72
C ILE A 33 -37.76 11.91 -11.39
N ALA A 34 -38.14 10.64 -11.36
CA ALA A 34 -37.21 9.53 -11.13
C ALA A 34 -36.15 9.44 -12.24
N ALA A 35 -36.53 9.64 -13.51
CA ALA A 35 -35.59 9.62 -14.64
C ALA A 35 -34.61 10.80 -14.59
N LEU A 36 -35.09 12.01 -14.31
CA LEU A 36 -34.23 13.20 -14.14
C LEU A 36 -33.31 13.06 -12.94
N PHE A 37 -33.80 12.52 -11.82
CA PHE A 37 -32.98 12.24 -10.64
C PHE A 37 -31.92 11.17 -10.95
N SER A 38 -32.29 10.10 -11.64
CA SER A 38 -31.34 9.05 -12.08
C SER A 38 -30.26 9.59 -13.01
N PHE A 39 -30.64 10.46 -13.95
CA PHE A 39 -29.70 11.14 -14.84
C PHE A 39 -28.76 12.08 -14.07
N LEU A 40 -29.29 12.86 -13.12
CA LEU A 40 -28.48 13.73 -12.26
C LEU A 40 -27.48 12.91 -11.42
N VAL A 41 -27.92 11.78 -10.84
CA VAL A 41 -27.05 10.87 -10.10
C VAL A 41 -25.98 10.28 -11.01
N LEU A 42 -26.32 9.89 -12.25
CA LEU A 42 -25.35 9.39 -13.23
C LEU A 42 -24.30 10.46 -13.58
N VAL A 43 -24.72 11.71 -13.83
CA VAL A 43 -23.80 12.82 -14.11
C VAL A 43 -22.90 13.13 -12.92
N LEU A 44 -23.44 13.09 -11.70
CA LEU A 44 -22.66 13.23 -10.46
C LEU A 44 -21.66 12.09 -10.30
N LEU A 45 -22.06 10.84 -10.54
CA LEU A 45 -21.18 9.68 -10.49
C LEU A 45 -20.06 9.81 -11.54
N VAL A 46 -20.38 10.18 -12.78
CA VAL A 46 -19.39 10.42 -13.84
C VAL A 46 -18.41 11.52 -13.41
N GLY A 47 -18.88 12.64 -12.86
CA GLY A 47 -18.01 13.70 -12.35
C GLY A 47 -17.09 13.25 -11.20
N VAL A 48 -17.60 12.42 -10.28
CA VAL A 48 -16.81 11.82 -9.19
C VAL A 48 -15.75 10.87 -9.76
N PHE A 49 -16.10 9.99 -10.71
CA PHE A 49 -15.16 9.05 -11.33
C PHE A 49 -14.12 9.76 -12.22
N SER A 50 -14.49 10.81 -12.94
CA SER A 50 -13.55 11.63 -13.74
C SER A 50 -12.49 12.30 -12.87
N SER A 51 -12.81 12.62 -11.62
CA SER A 51 -11.93 13.27 -10.64
C SER A 51 -10.97 12.32 -9.93
N ILE A 52 -11.12 11.00 -10.09
CA ILE A 52 -10.19 10.02 -9.52
C ILE A 52 -8.85 10.18 -10.24
N LYS A 53 -7.82 10.57 -9.48
CA LYS A 53 -6.44 10.58 -9.95
C LYS A 53 -5.88 9.15 -9.88
N PRO A 54 -5.08 8.71 -10.87
CA PRO A 54 -4.38 7.44 -10.76
C PRO A 54 -3.52 7.44 -9.50
N LYS A 55 -3.38 6.27 -8.87
CA LYS A 55 -2.44 6.12 -7.75
C LYS A 55 -1.01 6.46 -8.23
N PRO A 56 -0.13 6.95 -7.34
CA PRO A 56 1.26 7.24 -7.69
C PRO A 56 1.96 6.03 -8.32
N VAL A 57 2.85 6.28 -9.27
CA VAL A 57 3.64 5.23 -9.96
C VAL A 57 4.40 4.35 -8.97
N ASP A 58 4.89 4.93 -7.88
CA ASP A 58 5.58 4.23 -6.80
C ASP A 58 4.71 3.14 -6.18
N PHE A 59 3.41 3.39 -6.02
CA PHE A 59 2.47 2.39 -5.50
C PHE A 59 2.38 1.18 -6.44
N PHE A 60 2.37 1.42 -7.76
CA PHE A 60 2.41 0.35 -8.74
C PHE A 60 3.74 -0.41 -8.69
N TYR A 61 4.87 0.30 -8.65
CA TYR A 61 6.20 -0.30 -8.60
C TYR A 61 6.36 -1.21 -7.38
N GLN A 62 5.95 -0.76 -6.19
CA GLN A 62 5.99 -1.58 -4.98
C GLN A 62 5.12 -2.83 -5.10
N LYS A 63 3.94 -2.71 -5.72
CA LYS A 63 3.07 -3.87 -5.98
C LYS A 63 3.72 -4.85 -6.96
N TRP A 64 4.27 -4.36 -8.08
CA TRP A 64 4.95 -5.20 -9.08
C TRP A 64 6.17 -5.90 -8.46
N ARG A 65 7.00 -5.15 -7.73
CA ARG A 65 8.18 -5.66 -7.01
C ARG A 65 7.78 -6.76 -6.03
N ALA A 66 6.74 -6.54 -5.23
CA ALA A 66 6.24 -7.54 -4.29
C ALA A 66 5.71 -8.81 -4.98
N VAL A 67 5.24 -8.76 -6.22
CA VAL A 67 4.84 -9.95 -6.96
C VAL A 67 6.07 -10.69 -7.53
N VAL A 68 7.09 -9.95 -7.96
CA VAL A 68 8.31 -10.51 -8.56
C VAL A 68 9.26 -11.09 -7.51
N GLU A 69 9.44 -10.43 -6.36
CA GLU A 69 10.34 -10.86 -5.28
C GLU A 69 9.75 -11.95 -4.37
N ASN A 70 8.43 -12.12 -4.35
CA ASN A 70 7.79 -13.01 -3.39
C ASN A 70 7.78 -14.46 -3.88
N SER A 71 8.91 -15.16 -3.70
CA SER A 71 9.04 -16.60 -3.95
C SER A 71 8.31 -17.47 -2.92
N GLU A 72 7.83 -16.88 -1.81
CA GLU A 72 7.23 -17.59 -0.67
C GLU A 72 5.69 -17.62 -0.69
N LEU A 73 5.04 -16.98 -1.67
CA LEU A 73 3.61 -17.12 -1.89
C LEU A 73 3.30 -18.59 -2.24
N LEU A 74 2.69 -19.28 -1.28
CA LEU A 74 2.49 -20.74 -1.15
C LEU A 74 1.93 -21.55 -2.34
N VAL A 75 1.66 -20.97 -3.52
CA VAL A 75 1.35 -21.73 -4.74
C VAL A 75 1.73 -20.88 -5.97
N LEU A 76 2.57 -21.41 -6.88
CA LEU A 76 2.98 -20.75 -8.14
C LEU A 76 1.79 -20.19 -8.95
N GLU A 77 0.64 -20.88 -8.92
CA GLU A 77 -0.60 -20.44 -9.57
C GLU A 77 -1.11 -19.08 -9.07
N LYS A 78 -0.97 -18.81 -7.77
CA LYS A 78 -1.40 -17.54 -7.16
C LYS A 78 -0.48 -16.40 -7.55
N LEU A 79 0.83 -16.65 -7.64
CA LEU A 79 1.82 -15.69 -8.12
C LEU A 79 1.60 -15.32 -9.57
N THR A 80 1.42 -16.32 -10.43
CA THR A 80 1.08 -16.13 -11.85
C THR A 80 -0.20 -15.32 -12.00
N SER A 81 -1.23 -15.60 -11.19
CA SER A 81 -2.48 -14.83 -11.21
C SER A 81 -2.30 -13.36 -10.78
N GLU A 82 -1.52 -13.08 -9.74
CA GLU A 82 -1.26 -11.71 -9.31
C GLU A 82 -0.39 -10.94 -10.31
N TYR A 83 0.60 -11.59 -10.92
CA TYR A 83 1.43 -11.00 -11.98
C TYR A 83 0.58 -10.70 -13.21
N ASP A 84 -0.27 -11.64 -13.62
CA ASP A 84 -1.21 -11.49 -14.72
C ASP A 84 -2.15 -10.29 -14.52
N LYS A 85 -2.60 -10.03 -13.29
CA LYS A 85 -3.44 -8.85 -12.99
C LYS A 85 -2.72 -7.51 -13.17
N LEU A 86 -1.39 -7.47 -13.23
CA LEU A 86 -0.61 -6.24 -13.44
C LEU A 86 -0.61 -5.78 -14.90
N TRP A 87 -0.87 -6.69 -15.83
CA TRP A 87 -0.83 -6.39 -17.26
C TRP A 87 -2.17 -5.91 -17.80
N ASP A 88 -2.10 -5.05 -18.81
CA ASP A 88 -3.23 -4.72 -19.67
C ASP A 88 -3.63 -5.94 -20.52
N LYS A 89 -4.93 -6.14 -20.76
CA LYS A 89 -5.43 -7.33 -21.46
C LYS A 89 -4.90 -7.46 -22.89
N GLN A 90 -4.78 -6.35 -23.61
CA GLN A 90 -4.29 -6.35 -24.99
C GLN A 90 -2.76 -6.53 -25.00
N ALA A 91 -2.07 -5.86 -24.07
CA ALA A 91 -0.62 -5.98 -23.94
C ALA A 91 -0.16 -7.42 -23.64
N LYS A 92 -0.94 -8.21 -22.88
CA LYS A 92 -0.63 -9.64 -22.66
C LYS A 92 -0.54 -10.45 -23.95
N VAL A 93 -1.41 -10.14 -24.91
CA VAL A 93 -1.47 -10.85 -26.19
C VAL A 93 -0.34 -10.37 -27.11
N GLU A 94 -0.07 -9.07 -27.10
CA GLU A 94 0.97 -8.46 -27.94
C GLU A 94 2.39 -8.81 -27.46
N TYR A 95 2.60 -8.88 -26.14
CA TYR A 95 3.90 -9.12 -25.50
C TYR A 95 3.90 -10.44 -24.71
N GLU A 96 3.32 -11.50 -25.29
CA GLU A 96 3.19 -12.81 -24.65
C GLU A 96 4.57 -13.41 -24.27
N GLU A 97 5.58 -13.22 -25.13
CA GLU A 97 6.93 -13.74 -24.90
C GLU A 97 7.64 -12.99 -23.76
N GLU A 98 7.43 -11.68 -23.63
CA GLU A 98 7.92 -10.87 -22.53
C GLU A 98 7.21 -11.21 -21.21
N LEU A 99 5.89 -11.47 -21.29
CA LEU A 99 5.13 -12.00 -20.15
C LEU A 99 5.70 -13.35 -19.71
N LYS A 100 5.97 -14.28 -20.63
CA LYS A 100 6.61 -15.57 -20.32
C LYS A 100 7.97 -15.40 -19.65
N LYS A 101 8.84 -14.53 -20.18
CA LYS A 101 10.14 -14.21 -19.55
C LYS A 101 9.99 -13.66 -18.13
N GLY A 102 9.00 -12.79 -17.91
CA GLY A 102 8.67 -12.27 -16.59
C GLY A 102 8.06 -13.33 -15.65
N LEU A 103 7.37 -14.34 -16.19
CA LEU A 103 6.87 -15.49 -15.42
C LEU A 103 7.98 -16.50 -15.10
N GLU A 104 8.97 -16.67 -15.97
CA GLU A 104 10.11 -17.58 -15.79
C GLU A 104 11.01 -17.20 -14.61
N ILE A 105 10.96 -15.94 -14.18
CA ILE A 105 11.65 -15.47 -12.98
C ILE A 105 10.80 -15.71 -11.72
N LEU A 106 9.47 -15.82 -11.82
CA LEU A 106 8.61 -16.04 -10.66
C LEU A 106 8.85 -17.42 -10.03
N GLY A 107 8.82 -17.48 -8.70
CA GLY A 107 9.08 -18.71 -7.94
C GLY A 107 10.57 -19.09 -7.84
N LYS A 108 11.47 -18.31 -8.45
CA LYS A 108 12.89 -18.33 -8.12
C LYS A 108 13.16 -17.30 -7.02
N GLU A 109 14.30 -17.43 -6.35
CA GLU A 109 14.76 -16.38 -5.45
C GLU A 109 15.20 -15.19 -6.31
N VAL A 110 14.29 -14.22 -6.46
CA VAL A 110 14.46 -13.03 -7.26
C VAL A 110 14.60 -11.83 -6.33
N LYS A 111 15.56 -10.99 -6.66
CA LYS A 111 15.83 -9.75 -5.98
C LYS A 111 15.75 -8.62 -6.97
N VAL A 112 14.85 -7.69 -6.73
CA VAL A 112 14.70 -6.50 -7.55
C VAL A 112 15.41 -5.35 -6.84
N GLU A 113 16.46 -4.83 -7.45
CA GLU A 113 17.10 -3.63 -6.93
C GLU A 113 16.18 -2.41 -7.11
N PRO A 114 16.27 -1.43 -6.20
CA PRO A 114 15.53 -0.17 -6.30
C PRO A 114 15.80 0.49 -7.66
N ALA A 115 14.75 0.67 -8.45
CA ALA A 115 14.86 1.39 -9.71
C ALA A 115 14.99 2.89 -9.44
N THR A 116 15.89 3.56 -10.16
CA THR A 116 15.87 5.02 -10.24
C THR A 116 14.60 5.41 -11.01
N LEU A 117 13.58 5.82 -10.28
CA LEU A 117 12.35 6.38 -10.85
C LEU A 117 12.72 7.77 -11.40
N GLU A 118 13.12 7.83 -12.66
CA GLU A 118 13.22 9.09 -13.39
C GLU A 118 11.83 9.44 -13.92
N PRO A 119 11.08 10.39 -13.30
CA PRO A 119 9.89 10.91 -13.92
C PRO A 119 10.32 11.62 -15.21
N GLN A 120 10.04 11.03 -16.37
CA GLN A 120 10.11 11.79 -17.61
C GLN A 120 9.02 12.88 -17.55
N ASN A 121 9.40 14.08 -18.00
CA ASN A 121 8.58 15.27 -18.03
C ASN A 121 7.13 14.96 -18.43
N LEU A 122 6.22 15.38 -17.56
CA LEU A 122 4.83 15.69 -17.90
C LEU A 122 4.86 16.82 -18.93
N GLU A 123 5.06 16.50 -20.21
CA GLU A 123 4.60 17.40 -21.25
C GLU A 123 3.08 17.38 -21.17
N GLU A 124 2.53 18.49 -20.68
CA GLU A 124 1.13 18.87 -20.78
C GLU A 124 0.75 18.92 -22.26
N ASP A 125 0.49 17.78 -22.90
CA ASP A 125 -0.26 17.72 -24.15
C ASP A 125 -0.76 16.29 -24.40
N ASP A 126 -1.97 16.03 -23.90
CA ASP A 126 -3.05 15.24 -24.50
C ASP A 126 -2.80 13.85 -25.14
N ILE A 127 -1.63 13.22 -24.98
CA ILE A 127 -1.37 11.87 -25.47
C ILE A 127 -1.17 10.95 -24.26
N GLU A 128 -2.29 10.44 -23.75
CA GLU A 128 -2.44 9.29 -22.85
C GLU A 128 -1.45 9.24 -21.66
N ASN A 129 -1.93 9.37 -20.42
CA ASN A 129 -1.14 9.27 -19.17
C ASN A 129 -0.25 8.00 -19.10
N VAL A 130 0.87 7.96 -19.81
CA VAL A 130 1.77 6.82 -19.92
C VAL A 130 2.99 7.10 -19.05
N TYR A 131 3.35 6.13 -18.23
CA TYR A 131 4.48 6.22 -17.29
C TYR A 131 5.52 5.18 -17.68
N THR A 132 6.80 5.50 -17.53
CA THR A 132 7.86 4.52 -17.79
C THR A 132 8.79 4.43 -16.58
N ILE A 133 9.01 3.21 -16.09
CA ILE A 133 9.99 2.90 -15.05
C ILE A 133 11.16 2.22 -15.76
N ARG A 134 12.36 2.81 -15.69
CA ARG A 134 13.56 2.29 -16.36
C ARG A 134 14.58 1.80 -15.35
N ASN A 135 15.58 1.08 -15.85
CA ASN A 135 16.75 0.66 -15.09
C ASN A 135 16.43 -0.17 -13.85
N ILE A 136 15.39 -0.99 -13.93
CA ILE A 136 15.02 -1.90 -12.85
C ILE A 136 15.99 -3.08 -12.90
N GLN A 137 16.95 -3.16 -11.98
CA GLN A 137 17.84 -4.31 -11.96
C GLN A 137 17.14 -5.48 -11.26
N VAL A 138 17.07 -6.62 -11.92
CA VAL A 138 16.48 -7.85 -11.39
C VAL A 138 17.56 -8.91 -11.35
N THR A 139 17.96 -9.32 -10.16
CA THR A 139 18.90 -10.42 -9.94
C THR A 139 18.13 -11.68 -9.63
N VAL A 140 18.36 -12.74 -10.38
CA VAL A 140 17.75 -14.05 -10.17
C VAL A 140 18.84 -15.01 -9.71
N ASN A 141 18.69 -15.55 -8.50
CA ASN A 141 19.56 -16.60 -8.00
C ASN A 141 19.11 -17.93 -8.62
N GLU A 142 20.02 -18.58 -9.36
CA GLU A 142 19.80 -19.92 -9.89
C GLU A 142 20.08 -20.96 -8.80
N GLN A 143 19.28 -22.03 -8.77
CA GLN A 143 19.49 -23.15 -7.83
C GLN A 143 20.87 -23.80 -7.94
N THR A 144 21.56 -23.61 -9.07
CA THR A 144 22.91 -24.12 -9.35
C THR A 144 24.02 -23.20 -8.80
N GLY A 145 23.69 -22.18 -8.00
CA GLY A 145 24.67 -21.28 -7.40
C GLY A 145 25.16 -20.15 -8.31
N GLY A 146 24.54 -19.96 -9.48
CA GLY A 146 24.82 -18.84 -10.38
C GLY A 146 23.86 -17.67 -10.15
N GLN A 147 24.27 -16.45 -10.49
CA GLN A 147 23.38 -15.29 -10.51
C GLN A 147 23.21 -14.79 -11.95
N ARG A 148 21.96 -14.52 -12.34
CA ARG A 148 21.65 -13.79 -13.57
C ARG A 148 21.13 -12.41 -13.23
N LYS A 149 21.71 -11.39 -13.85
CA LYS A 149 21.28 -10.00 -13.69
C LYS A 149 20.57 -9.55 -14.96
N TYR A 150 19.38 -9.01 -14.79
CA TYR A 150 18.56 -8.43 -15.84
C TYR A 150 18.39 -6.94 -15.59
N ASN A 151 18.34 -6.17 -16.67
CA ASN A 151 17.88 -4.80 -16.65
C ASN A 151 16.47 -4.75 -17.25
N CYS A 152 15.50 -4.32 -16.47
CA CYS A 152 14.09 -4.30 -16.86
C CYS A 152 13.56 -2.87 -17.00
N SER A 153 12.62 -2.68 -17.90
CA SER A 153 11.86 -1.44 -18.06
C SER A 153 10.36 -1.74 -18.22
N LEU A 154 9.52 -0.95 -17.56
CA LEU A 154 8.07 -1.08 -17.56
C LEU A 154 7.45 0.17 -18.16
N THR A 155 6.58 0.02 -19.16
CA THR A 155 5.67 1.09 -19.60
C THR A 155 4.28 0.82 -19.04
N LEU A 156 3.68 1.83 -18.41
CA LEU A 156 2.42 1.75 -17.69
C LEU A 156 1.38 2.70 -18.27
N LYS A 157 0.12 2.30 -18.26
CA LYS A 157 -1.03 3.16 -18.62
C LYS A 157 -2.17 2.95 -17.63
N PRO A 158 -2.95 3.97 -17.26
CA PRO A 158 -4.15 3.80 -16.45
C PRO A 158 -5.23 3.09 -17.27
N GLU A 159 -5.81 2.03 -16.70
CA GLU A 159 -6.90 1.25 -17.28
C GLU A 159 -8.17 1.40 -16.41
N GLY A 160 -9.33 1.50 -17.08
CA GLY A 160 -10.64 1.46 -16.45
C GLY A 160 -11.07 2.70 -15.66
N LEU A 161 -12.24 2.63 -15.04
CA LEU A 161 -12.87 3.75 -14.31
C LEU A 161 -12.08 4.16 -13.06
N THR A 162 -11.31 3.24 -12.49
CA THR A 162 -10.45 3.50 -11.32
C THR A 162 -9.06 4.01 -11.69
N LYS A 163 -8.75 4.09 -13.00
CA LYS A 163 -7.44 4.48 -13.55
C LYS A 163 -6.28 3.70 -12.91
N SER A 164 -6.48 2.40 -12.68
CA SER A 164 -5.41 1.55 -12.15
C SER A 164 -4.29 1.42 -13.18
N LEU A 165 -3.04 1.67 -12.78
CA LEU A 165 -1.89 1.50 -13.67
C LEU A 165 -1.70 0.03 -14.06
N LYS A 166 -1.41 -0.20 -15.33
CA LYS A 166 -1.21 -1.51 -15.95
C LYS A 166 0.01 -1.52 -16.84
N ILE A 167 0.73 -2.64 -16.87
CA ILE A 167 1.85 -2.87 -17.78
C ILE A 167 1.29 -2.98 -19.19
N VAL A 168 1.73 -2.06 -20.05
CA VAL A 168 1.46 -2.10 -21.50
C VAL A 168 2.70 -2.52 -22.30
N ARG A 169 3.89 -2.46 -21.69
CA ARG A 169 5.13 -2.98 -22.26
C ARG A 169 6.11 -3.38 -21.16
N TYR A 170 6.80 -4.49 -21.37
CA TYR A 170 7.89 -4.99 -20.52
C TYR A 170 9.12 -5.21 -21.41
N GLN A 171 10.27 -4.67 -21.01
CA GLN A 171 11.54 -4.95 -21.68
C GLN A 171 12.49 -5.54 -20.65
N GLN A 172 13.20 -6.59 -21.03
CA GLN A 172 14.18 -7.27 -20.19
C GLN A 172 15.43 -7.57 -21.02
N GLU A 173 16.56 -7.07 -20.55
CA GLU A 173 17.88 -7.26 -21.16
C GLU A 173 18.79 -7.97 -20.15
N GLU A 174 19.36 -9.11 -20.51
CA GLU A 174 20.33 -9.83 -19.65
C GLU A 174 21.68 -9.12 -19.70
N ARG A 175 22.24 -8.75 -18.55
CA ARG A 175 23.50 -7.99 -18.48
C ARG A 175 24.74 -8.86 -18.39
N GLU A 176 24.73 -9.93 -17.60
CA GLU A 176 25.86 -10.89 -17.47
C GLU A 176 25.49 -12.07 -16.55
N ARG A 177 26.17 -13.20 -16.73
CA ARG A 177 26.04 -14.42 -15.92
C ARG A 177 27.31 -14.64 -15.11
N GLU A 178 27.25 -14.40 -13.80
CA GLU A 178 28.38 -14.70 -12.90
C GLU A 178 28.35 -16.19 -12.55
N VAL A 179 29.39 -16.92 -12.98
CA VAL A 179 29.63 -18.32 -12.61
C VAL A 179 30.71 -18.35 -11.54
N GLU A 180 30.40 -18.88 -10.36
CA GLU A 180 31.34 -18.98 -9.23
C GLU A 180 32.54 -19.90 -9.59
N GLY A 181 33.62 -19.27 -10.06
CA GLY A 181 34.88 -19.91 -10.42
C GLY A 181 36.01 -19.48 -9.47
N ASN A 182 36.41 -20.42 -8.63
CA ASN A 182 37.50 -20.39 -7.65
C ASN A 182 38.77 -19.63 -8.12
N SER A 183 39.05 -18.42 -7.62
CA SER A 183 40.40 -17.84 -7.59
C SER A 183 40.56 -16.68 -6.60
N LYS A 184 41.69 -16.69 -5.90
CA LYS A 184 42.11 -15.80 -4.81
C LYS A 184 42.36 -14.35 -5.25
N LEU A 185 42.18 -13.44 -4.28
CA LEU A 185 42.74 -12.08 -4.17
C LEU A 185 42.25 -11.14 -5.30
N THR A 186 41.36 -10.17 -5.06
CA THR A 186 41.62 -8.97 -4.26
C THR A 186 40.34 -8.13 -4.31
N GLU A 187 39.45 -8.14 -3.32
CA GLU A 187 38.37 -7.14 -3.29
C GLU A 187 37.61 -7.15 -1.96
N LYS A 188 37.50 -5.96 -1.36
CA LYS A 188 36.71 -5.73 -0.16
C LYS A 188 35.87 -4.47 -0.36
N VAL A 189 34.93 -4.53 -1.29
CA VAL A 189 33.71 -3.69 -1.28
C VAL A 189 32.55 -4.54 -1.77
N VAL A 190 32.11 -5.43 -0.89
CA VAL A 190 30.86 -6.18 -1.02
C VAL A 190 29.74 -5.26 -0.53
N THR A 191 28.90 -4.76 -1.44
CA THR A 191 27.63 -4.12 -1.03
C THR A 191 26.50 -5.12 -1.18
N GLN A 192 26.42 -6.00 -0.17
CA GLN A 192 25.30 -6.90 0.07
C GLN A 192 24.01 -6.08 0.29
N SER A 193 23.01 -6.24 -0.58
CA SER A 193 21.63 -6.02 -0.16
C SER A 193 21.20 -7.27 0.64
N ARG A 194 20.94 -7.05 1.91
CA ARG A 194 20.81 -8.03 2.99
C ARG A 194 19.39 -7.84 3.56
N SER A 195 18.75 -8.91 4.00
CA SER A 195 17.77 -8.83 5.10
C SER A 195 18.38 -7.96 6.22
N ALA A 196 17.57 -7.35 7.09
CA ALA A 196 18.13 -6.60 8.22
C ALA A 196 19.31 -7.38 8.80
N SER A 197 20.48 -6.77 8.90
CA SER A 197 21.65 -7.46 9.42
C SER A 197 21.24 -8.09 10.74
N ILE A 198 21.69 -9.32 11.03
CA ILE A 198 21.31 -10.05 12.26
C ILE A 198 21.45 -9.16 13.51
N ASP A 199 22.44 -8.25 13.50
CA ASP A 199 22.65 -7.23 14.53
C ASP A 199 21.51 -6.21 14.62
N THR A 200 21.05 -5.63 13.51
CA THR A 200 19.89 -4.71 13.54
C THR A 200 18.60 -5.42 13.90
N GLU A 201 18.33 -6.61 13.35
CA GLU A 201 17.12 -7.34 13.71
C GLU A 201 17.07 -7.61 15.22
N LEU A 202 18.19 -8.08 15.78
CA LEU A 202 18.31 -8.30 17.23
C LEU A 202 18.09 -7.00 18.01
N ARG A 203 18.70 -5.88 17.60
CA ARG A 203 18.55 -4.58 18.27
C ARG A 203 17.13 -4.02 18.16
N ILE A 204 16.45 -4.22 17.04
CA ILE A 204 15.05 -3.83 16.85
C ILE A 204 14.14 -4.67 17.73
N ARG A 205 14.36 -5.99 17.80
CA ARG A 205 13.63 -6.88 18.73
C ARG A 205 13.84 -6.47 20.19
N GLN A 206 15.07 -6.09 20.57
CA GLN A 206 15.36 -5.55 21.90
C GLN A 206 14.64 -4.23 22.16
N ALA A 207 14.66 -3.29 21.19
CA ALA A 207 13.98 -2.00 21.32
C ALA A 207 12.45 -2.18 21.41
N LEU A 208 11.89 -3.10 20.62
CA LEU A 208 10.48 -3.46 20.64
C LEU A 208 10.08 -4.12 21.97
N GLY A 209 10.90 -5.05 22.47
CA GLY A 209 10.70 -5.68 23.77
C GLY A 209 10.72 -4.66 24.91
N ALA A 210 11.68 -3.73 24.91
CA ALA A 210 11.74 -2.67 25.90
C ALA A 210 10.55 -1.70 25.82
N TRP A 211 10.08 -1.39 24.61
CA TRP A 211 8.88 -0.59 24.41
C TRP A 211 7.62 -1.30 24.93
N LEU A 212 7.50 -2.60 24.67
CA LEU A 212 6.39 -3.44 25.12
C LEU A 212 6.36 -3.51 26.65
N GLU A 213 7.50 -3.85 27.25
CA GLU A 213 7.65 -3.97 28.70
C GLU A 213 7.29 -2.66 29.41
N ALA A 214 7.79 -1.52 28.91
CA ALA A 214 7.47 -0.21 29.49
C ALA A 214 5.97 0.13 29.39
N TRP A 215 5.31 -0.31 28.32
CA TRP A 215 3.87 -0.14 28.16
C TRP A 215 3.09 -0.98 29.18
N GLU A 216 3.38 -2.28 29.29
CA GLU A 216 2.68 -3.19 30.21
C GLU A 216 2.93 -2.84 31.69
N GLN A 217 4.16 -2.43 32.03
CA GLN A 217 4.52 -1.97 33.38
C GLN A 217 4.02 -0.57 33.73
N LYS A 218 3.39 0.13 32.76
CA LYS A 218 2.89 1.51 32.91
C LYS A 218 4.01 2.50 33.30
N ASP A 219 5.23 2.25 32.86
CA ASP A 219 6.38 3.14 33.07
C ASP A 219 6.40 4.22 31.98
N LEU A 220 5.78 5.36 32.30
CA LEU A 220 5.61 6.46 31.36
C LEU A 220 6.94 7.00 30.84
N GLU A 221 7.95 7.15 31.70
CA GLU A 221 9.22 7.75 31.28
C GLU A 221 9.98 6.80 30.35
N ARG A 222 10.11 5.52 30.72
CA ARG A 222 10.75 4.52 29.84
C ARG A 222 10.01 4.34 28.53
N TYR A 223 8.67 4.41 28.55
CA TYR A 223 7.86 4.35 27.34
C TYR A 223 8.17 5.54 26.41
N MET A 224 8.18 6.77 26.95
CA MET A 224 8.43 7.98 26.16
C MET A 224 9.88 8.09 25.68
N GLU A 225 10.86 7.52 26.39
CA GLU A 225 12.25 7.43 25.92
C GLU A 225 12.41 6.64 24.63
N ARG A 226 11.49 5.71 24.33
CA ARG A 226 11.54 4.92 23.10
C ARG A 226 11.17 5.73 21.86
N TYR A 227 10.60 6.92 22.00
CA TYR A 227 10.20 7.77 20.88
C TYR A 227 11.25 8.84 20.60
N ALA A 228 11.52 9.09 19.32
CA ALA A 228 12.33 10.24 18.89
C ALA A 228 11.57 11.55 19.18
N ASP A 229 12.29 12.64 19.43
CA ASP A 229 11.66 13.94 19.78
C ASP A 229 10.79 14.49 18.65
N TYR A 230 11.11 14.14 17.40
CA TYR A 230 10.38 14.49 16.20
C TYR A 230 9.42 13.40 15.71
N ALA A 231 9.04 12.44 16.57
CA ALA A 231 8.21 11.32 16.15
C ALA A 231 6.83 11.74 15.61
N GLU A 232 6.45 11.18 14.46
CA GLU A 232 5.11 11.29 13.88
C GLU A 232 4.23 10.13 14.35
N ILE A 233 3.30 10.40 15.27
CA ILE A 233 2.45 9.35 15.85
C ILE A 233 1.02 9.51 15.36
N SER A 234 0.45 8.48 14.73
CA SER A 234 -0.96 8.40 14.37
C SER A 234 -1.68 7.44 15.30
N ARG A 235 -2.62 7.94 16.09
CA ARG A 235 -3.52 7.13 16.93
C ARG A 235 -4.93 7.16 16.39
N VAL A 236 -5.62 6.03 16.49
CA VAL A 236 -7.06 5.94 16.23
C VAL A 236 -7.83 5.66 17.50
N THR A 237 -9.04 6.18 17.57
CA THR A 237 -10.02 5.78 18.57
C THR A 237 -10.93 4.72 17.97
N VAL A 238 -10.98 3.56 18.61
CA VAL A 238 -11.86 2.45 18.22
C VAL A 238 -13.09 2.47 19.12
N VAL A 239 -14.27 2.52 18.51
CA VAL A 239 -15.55 2.32 19.21
C VAL A 239 -16.33 1.30 18.40
N ASP A 240 -16.88 0.29 19.07
CA ASP A 240 -17.64 -0.81 18.44
C ASP A 240 -16.90 -1.49 17.27
N GLY A 241 -15.57 -1.64 17.40
CA GLY A 241 -14.72 -2.26 16.38
C GLY A 241 -14.52 -1.42 15.11
N LYS A 242 -14.88 -0.13 15.13
CA LYS A 242 -14.69 0.80 14.00
C LYS A 242 -13.75 1.93 14.35
N GLU A 243 -12.91 2.31 13.40
CA GLU A 243 -12.09 3.52 13.47
C GLU A 243 -13.00 4.75 13.34
N ASN A 244 -13.12 5.54 14.41
CA ASN A 244 -13.96 6.74 14.40
C ASN A 244 -13.18 8.02 14.15
N ASN A 245 -11.93 8.09 14.60
CA ASN A 245 -11.11 9.28 14.42
C ASN A 245 -9.63 8.91 14.41
N ARG A 246 -8.87 9.53 13.50
CA ARG A 246 -7.41 9.37 13.38
C ARG A 246 -6.77 10.72 13.65
N VAL A 247 -5.90 10.76 14.65
CA VAL A 247 -5.26 12.00 15.09
C VAL A 247 -3.75 11.83 15.04
N LYS A 248 -3.07 12.80 14.43
CA LYS A 248 -1.61 12.94 14.55
C LYS A 248 -1.28 13.57 15.89
N LEU A 249 -0.32 13.00 16.59
CA LEU A 249 0.13 13.43 17.91
C LEU A 249 1.62 13.80 17.87
N THR A 250 1.96 14.86 18.58
CA THR A 250 3.32 15.16 19.03
C THR A 250 3.72 14.23 20.17
N LYS A 251 5.01 14.17 20.51
CA LYS A 251 5.53 13.36 21.62
C LYS A 251 4.93 13.80 22.97
N GLU A 252 4.72 15.10 23.17
CA GLU A 252 4.09 15.66 24.38
C GLU A 252 2.62 15.26 24.47
N GLN A 253 1.89 15.33 23.36
CA GLN A 253 0.49 14.89 23.30
C GLN A 253 0.36 13.37 23.52
N LEU A 254 1.31 12.58 23.00
CA LEU A 254 1.38 11.16 23.28
C LEU A 254 1.61 10.91 24.78
N ARG A 255 2.57 11.62 25.41
CA ARG A 255 2.85 11.50 26.85
C ARG A 255 1.59 11.73 27.69
N GLU A 256 0.86 12.81 27.45
CA GLU A 256 -0.35 13.11 28.22
C GLU A 256 -1.46 12.08 28.01
N ARG A 257 -1.66 11.60 26.76
CA ARG A 257 -2.64 10.56 26.47
C ARG A 257 -2.28 9.21 27.10
N THR A 258 -1.01 8.83 27.04
CA THR A 258 -0.52 7.59 27.64
C THR A 258 -0.64 7.66 29.16
N LYS A 259 -0.30 8.80 29.78
CA LYS A 259 -0.49 9.03 31.21
C LYS A 259 -1.95 8.86 31.64
N ALA A 260 -2.89 9.45 30.88
CA ALA A 260 -4.31 9.26 31.12
C ALA A 260 -4.73 7.79 30.97
N LEU A 261 -4.27 7.11 29.92
CA LEU A 261 -4.55 5.69 29.70
C LEU A 261 -4.04 4.81 30.85
N PHE A 262 -2.82 5.06 31.33
CA PHE A 262 -2.24 4.35 32.47
C PHE A 262 -3.03 4.59 33.77
N SER A 263 -3.73 5.71 33.91
CA SER A 263 -4.60 5.94 35.06
C SER A 263 -5.96 5.22 34.97
N ILE A 264 -6.42 4.88 33.76
CA ILE A 264 -7.76 4.29 33.53
C ILE A 264 -7.77 2.78 33.77
N TYR A 265 -6.70 2.09 33.40
CA TYR A 265 -6.61 0.63 33.48
C TYR A 265 -5.71 0.19 34.64
N GLU A 266 -6.17 -0.76 35.44
CA GLU A 266 -5.35 -1.36 36.51
C GLU A 266 -4.20 -2.16 35.89
N GLU A 267 -4.49 -2.93 34.85
CA GLU A 267 -3.57 -3.79 34.12
C GLU A 267 -3.68 -3.52 32.61
N ILE A 268 -2.53 -3.52 31.94
CA ILE A 268 -2.38 -3.43 30.49
C ILE A 268 -1.61 -4.67 30.04
N LYS A 269 -2.18 -5.39 29.07
CA LYS A 269 -1.51 -6.50 28.39
C LYS A 269 -1.48 -6.24 26.90
N VAL A 270 -0.33 -6.48 26.28
CA VAL A 270 -0.10 -6.26 24.85
C VAL A 270 0.54 -7.52 24.27
N ASP A 271 -0.23 -8.30 23.52
CA ASP A 271 0.28 -9.49 22.84
C ASP A 271 0.64 -9.16 21.39
N ILE A 272 1.85 -9.55 20.95
CA ILE A 272 2.32 -9.41 19.57
C ILE A 272 2.31 -10.79 18.90
N GLU A 273 1.66 -10.92 17.74
CA GLU A 273 1.73 -12.17 16.97
C GLU A 273 3.09 -12.30 16.29
N GLU A 274 3.95 -13.16 16.83
CA GLU A 274 5.34 -13.31 16.36
C GLU A 274 5.45 -13.64 14.87
N GLN A 275 4.53 -14.42 14.32
CA GLN A 275 4.48 -14.78 12.90
C GLN A 275 4.14 -13.59 11.98
N SER A 276 3.61 -12.51 12.55
CA SER A 276 3.28 -11.28 11.81
C SER A 276 4.42 -10.26 11.81
N LEU A 277 5.45 -10.46 12.65
CA LEU A 277 6.54 -9.51 12.84
C LEU A 277 7.44 -9.46 11.61
N LYS A 278 7.41 -8.34 10.89
CA LYS A 278 8.28 -8.07 9.74
C LYS A 278 9.24 -6.94 10.09
N ILE A 279 10.55 -7.17 9.96
CA ILE A 279 11.60 -6.19 10.22
C ILE A 279 12.39 -5.94 8.94
N ASP A 280 12.22 -4.74 8.38
CA ASP A 280 12.91 -4.34 7.14
C ASP A 280 13.86 -3.17 7.41
N GLU A 281 15.17 -3.39 7.28
CA GLU A 281 16.15 -2.29 7.18
C GLU A 281 15.91 -1.50 5.89
N THR A 282 15.92 -0.16 5.97
CA THR A 282 15.75 0.71 4.80
C THR A 282 17.09 1.31 4.32
N GLN A 283 17.08 2.02 3.19
CA GLN A 283 18.29 2.56 2.55
C GLN A 283 19.03 3.63 3.37
N LEU A 284 18.39 4.16 4.40
CA LEU A 284 19.10 4.85 5.47
C LEU A 284 19.49 3.75 6.46
N TYR A 285 20.76 3.34 6.51
CA TYR A 285 21.34 2.30 7.41
C TYR A 285 21.08 2.50 8.92
N ALA A 286 20.26 3.49 9.26
CA ALA A 286 19.78 3.84 10.56
C ALA A 286 18.26 3.65 10.68
N GLU A 287 17.53 3.03 9.74
CA GLU A 287 16.07 2.94 9.81
C GLU A 287 15.53 1.51 9.63
N ALA A 288 14.52 1.15 10.42
CA ALA A 288 13.85 -0.16 10.32
C ALA A 288 12.33 -0.02 10.41
N ASN A 289 11.60 -0.71 9.52
CA ASN A 289 10.14 -0.81 9.60
C ASN A 289 9.75 -2.08 10.37
N VAL A 290 8.77 -1.96 11.24
CA VAL A 290 8.23 -3.05 12.05
C VAL A 290 6.72 -3.07 11.92
N GLU A 291 6.18 -4.16 11.40
CA GLU A 291 4.73 -4.38 11.30
C GLU A 291 4.34 -5.65 12.05
N PHE A 292 3.27 -5.60 12.86
CA PHE A 292 2.74 -6.77 13.57
C PHE A 292 1.28 -6.60 13.98
N LEU A 293 0.58 -7.73 14.16
CA LEU A 293 -0.72 -7.79 14.79
C LEU A 293 -0.57 -7.72 16.31
N GLN A 294 -1.35 -6.87 16.93
CA GLN A 294 -1.30 -6.58 18.36
C GLN A 294 -2.70 -6.73 18.96
N GLU A 295 -2.80 -7.42 20.08
CA GLU A 295 -3.99 -7.43 20.94
C GLU A 295 -3.71 -6.56 22.18
N PHE A 296 -4.50 -5.51 22.40
CA PHE A 296 -4.45 -4.72 23.63
C PHE A 296 -5.61 -5.13 24.53
N THR A 297 -5.32 -5.41 25.80
CA THR A 297 -6.34 -5.65 26.83
C THR A 297 -6.13 -4.70 28.00
N GLY A 298 -7.19 -3.98 28.37
CA GLY A 298 -7.25 -3.15 29.57
C GLY A 298 -8.24 -3.71 30.59
N ALA A 299 -7.76 -4.01 31.81
CA ALA A 299 -8.62 -4.43 32.92
C ALA A 299 -8.95 -3.25 33.84
N GLY A 300 -10.17 -3.24 34.40
CA GLY A 300 -10.55 -2.33 35.48
C GLY A 300 -10.71 -3.05 36.81
N ASP A 301 -11.21 -2.33 37.81
CA ASP A 301 -11.38 -2.77 39.20
C ASP A 301 -11.92 -4.21 39.29
N GLN A 302 -11.21 -5.06 40.04
CA GLN A 302 -11.45 -6.49 40.21
C GLN A 302 -11.10 -7.38 39.00
N GLY A 303 -10.18 -6.94 38.14
CA GLY A 303 -9.66 -7.75 37.04
C GLY A 303 -10.66 -8.00 35.91
N ARG A 304 -11.79 -7.26 35.87
CA ARG A 304 -12.75 -7.37 34.78
C ARG A 304 -12.24 -6.63 33.56
N ARG A 305 -12.19 -7.32 32.42
CA ARG A 305 -11.82 -6.75 31.11
C ARG A 305 -12.76 -5.59 30.77
N ARG A 306 -12.22 -4.36 30.72
CA ARG A 306 -12.96 -3.14 30.35
C ARG A 306 -12.86 -2.83 28.87
N TYR A 307 -11.75 -3.23 28.24
CA TYR A 307 -11.49 -2.91 26.85
C TYR A 307 -10.56 -3.94 26.22
N GLN A 308 -10.82 -4.24 24.94
CA GLN A 308 -9.99 -5.10 24.12
C GLN A 308 -10.03 -4.58 22.68
N ASP A 309 -8.87 -4.42 22.06
CA ASP A 309 -8.78 -4.18 20.63
C ASP A 309 -7.72 -5.05 19.97
N TYR A 310 -7.83 -5.17 18.65
CA TYR A 310 -6.96 -5.95 17.81
C TYR A 310 -6.68 -5.18 16.53
N GLY A 311 -5.40 -5.06 16.18
CA GLY A 311 -5.03 -4.22 15.06
C GLY A 311 -3.61 -4.42 14.57
N LEU A 312 -3.36 -3.87 13.39
CA LEU A 312 -2.07 -3.82 12.76
C LEU A 312 -1.31 -2.61 13.29
N LYS A 313 -0.20 -2.88 13.99
CA LYS A 313 0.78 -1.88 14.41
C LYS A 313 1.84 -1.73 13.33
N GLN A 314 2.20 -0.49 13.02
CA GLN A 314 3.35 -0.15 12.21
C GLN A 314 4.23 0.82 12.99
N LEU A 315 5.48 0.44 13.24
CA LEU A 315 6.50 1.27 13.87
C LEU A 315 7.65 1.46 12.89
N LYS A 316 8.19 2.67 12.79
CA LYS A 316 9.49 2.87 12.15
C LYS A 316 10.49 3.36 13.18
N PHE A 317 11.61 2.68 13.22
CA PHE A 317 12.71 2.96 14.11
C PHE A 317 13.79 3.73 13.37
N ILE A 318 14.46 4.63 14.08
CA ILE A 318 15.69 5.28 13.66
C ILE A 318 16.79 5.03 14.70
N ASN A 319 18.02 4.78 14.26
CA ASN A 319 19.20 4.72 15.10
C ASN A 319 19.59 6.15 15.49
N ASP A 320 19.15 6.55 16.67
CA ASP A 320 19.32 7.90 17.18
C ASP A 320 20.81 8.18 17.48
N PRO A 321 21.35 9.36 17.11
CA PRO A 321 22.74 9.74 17.38
C PRO A 321 23.15 9.65 18.86
N THR A 322 22.20 9.72 19.80
CA THR A 322 22.42 9.58 21.24
C THR A 322 22.64 8.13 21.69
N GLY A 323 22.55 7.16 20.77
CA GLY A 323 22.81 5.75 21.03
C GLY A 323 21.54 4.99 21.38
N GLY A 324 20.79 4.57 20.36
CA GLY A 324 19.67 3.65 20.54
C GLY A 324 18.64 3.73 19.42
N TRP A 325 17.93 2.64 19.17
CA TRP A 325 16.82 2.63 18.22
C TRP A 325 15.58 3.26 18.86
N LYS A 326 15.08 4.33 18.24
CA LYS A 326 13.88 5.05 18.68
C LYS A 326 12.81 5.05 17.61
N ILE A 327 11.56 4.98 18.03
CA ILE A 327 10.38 5.08 17.17
C ILE A 327 10.24 6.52 16.71
N TYR A 328 10.34 6.76 15.41
CA TYR A 328 10.07 8.08 14.80
C TYR A 328 8.75 8.11 14.03
N TYR A 329 8.15 6.95 13.78
CA TYR A 329 6.81 6.85 13.21
C TYR A 329 6.03 5.75 13.89
N GLU A 330 4.78 6.04 14.23
CA GLU A 330 3.83 5.05 14.72
C GLU A 330 2.51 5.18 13.98
N ASN A 331 1.95 4.04 13.59
CA ASN A 331 0.61 3.94 13.06
C ASN A 331 -0.13 2.70 13.60
N TRP A 332 -1.45 2.83 13.70
CA TRP A 332 -2.37 1.77 14.05
C TRP A 332 -3.52 1.71 13.04
N THR A 333 -3.91 0.50 12.68
CA THR A 333 -5.12 0.23 11.90
C THR A 333 -5.90 -0.90 12.55
N VAL A 334 -7.21 -0.73 12.73
CA VAL A 334 -8.08 -1.76 13.27
C VAL A 334 -8.11 -2.94 12.30
N TYR A 335 -7.89 -4.14 12.84
CA TYR A 335 -7.98 -5.37 12.07
C TYR A 335 -9.23 -6.13 12.54
N PRO A 336 -10.27 -6.27 11.71
CA PRO A 336 -11.45 -7.01 12.11
C PRO A 336 -11.07 -8.47 12.32
N ARG A 337 -11.18 -8.96 13.57
CA ARG A 337 -11.04 -10.39 13.86
C ARG A 337 -12.17 -11.11 13.12
N VAL A 338 -11.84 -11.77 12.01
CA VAL A 338 -12.74 -12.79 11.44
C VAL A 338 -12.76 -13.90 12.47
N LEU A 339 -13.84 -13.98 13.25
CA LEU A 339 -14.08 -15.13 14.11
C LEU A 339 -14.22 -16.35 13.21
N VAL A 340 -13.10 -17.04 12.98
CA VAL A 340 -13.17 -18.44 12.57
C VAL A 340 -13.67 -19.15 13.80
N ASN A 341 -14.97 -19.49 13.81
CA ASN A 341 -15.58 -20.31 14.85
C ASN A 341 -14.70 -21.54 15.06
N GLN A 342 -14.11 -21.65 16.25
CA GLN A 342 -13.54 -22.91 16.75
C GLN A 342 -14.66 -23.75 17.35
#